data_AF-A0A3R8JMA2-F1
#
_entry.id   AF-A0A3R8JMA2-F1
#
_cell.length_a   1.000
_cell.length_b   1.000
_cell.length_c   1.000
_cell.angle_alpha   90.00
_cell.angle_beta   90.00
_cell.angle_gamma   90.00
#
_symmetry.space_group_name_H-M   'P 1'
#
loop_
_entity.id
_entity.type
_entity.pdbx_description
1 polymer ?
#
loop_
_entity_poly.entity_id
_entity_poly.type
_entity_poly.pdbx_seq_one_letter_code
_entity_poly.pdbx_strand_id
1 'polypeptide(L)'
;MESEDARRILLSTEQEHNFSLALTRILSYQNRNGSWGLRSEDRVTLTSQAIQLMYALNYNHTNPAFKKATRWLEDHVQKGDPHWLTRLEVGLKIGEFDKLADDKYLDGFFDELDHDLNYPNEKSRLDFFWHVLPTLIALYPYEEQYIRRSGRSVPHDKVIERIKKYWECFGENYIAVKNQANHTGLVALYLSTICNKEEYKKYKDTYIAMTKWLISSRVENEDVVHWQHGRGITAYVLIDLIKCLPNDSKVQQCIPKIIEYIAPETNGWVKKDEIKTFNTKLHGEVLYVTIVSLRAMVEVLATNYPEQLRRFREEATVRFPIKRFLFKIFHFYSYYRKRIPIITSIAICILAGILIACGKTVSGFLFLPIGISCVLSIVFDWLAKD
;
A
#
# COMPACT_ATOMS: atom_id res chain seq x y z
N MET A 1 -23.46 -7.41 37.91
CA MET A 1 -23.49 -8.49 36.90
C MET A 1 -23.21 -7.84 35.57
N GLU A 2 -21.92 -7.62 35.30
CA GLU A 2 -21.43 -7.25 33.97
C GLU A 2 -21.59 -8.51 33.12
N SER A 3 -22.62 -8.54 32.28
CA SER A 3 -22.73 -9.63 31.30
C SER A 3 -21.55 -9.51 30.37
N GLU A 4 -20.87 -10.64 30.18
CA GLU A 4 -19.96 -10.95 29.10
C GLU A 4 -20.43 -10.33 27.78
N ASP A 5 -20.07 -9.07 27.54
CA ASP A 5 -19.90 -8.54 26.19
C ASP A 5 -18.75 -9.35 25.62
N ALA A 6 -19.12 -10.50 25.04
CA ALA A 6 -18.28 -11.30 24.20
C ALA A 6 -17.50 -10.33 23.33
N ARG A 7 -16.17 -10.26 23.55
CA ARG A 7 -15.23 -9.54 22.70
C ARG A 7 -15.66 -9.80 21.27
N ARG A 8 -16.31 -8.85 20.60
CA ARG A 8 -16.71 -9.03 19.21
C ARG A 8 -15.41 -9.08 18.42
N ILE A 9 -14.96 -10.29 18.16
CA ILE A 9 -13.80 -10.56 17.33
C ILE A 9 -14.25 -10.23 15.91
N LEU A 10 -13.57 -9.28 15.25
CA LEU A 10 -13.89 -8.91 13.88
C LEU A 10 -13.56 -10.03 12.88
N LEU A 11 -12.45 -10.72 13.13
CA LEU A 11 -11.88 -11.73 12.24
C LEU A 11 -12.05 -13.13 12.84
N SER A 12 -12.65 -14.06 12.09
CA SER A 12 -12.66 -15.46 12.50
C SER A 12 -11.24 -16.01 12.75
N THR A 13 -11.09 -17.11 13.49
CA THR A 13 -9.77 -17.72 13.76
C THR A 13 -8.98 -18.00 12.47
N GLU A 14 -9.66 -18.41 11.39
CA GLU A 14 -9.03 -18.63 10.09
C GLU A 14 -8.57 -17.30 9.47
N GLN A 15 -9.40 -16.25 9.54
CA GLN A 15 -9.04 -14.93 9.04
C GLN A 15 -7.90 -14.30 9.84
N GLU A 16 -7.85 -14.49 11.17
CA GLU A 16 -6.70 -14.09 12.00
C GLU A 16 -5.42 -14.74 11.48
N HIS A 17 -5.47 -16.06 11.19
CA HIS A 17 -4.32 -16.79 10.67
C HIS A 17 -3.86 -16.26 9.31
N ASN A 18 -4.79 -16.07 8.38
CA ASN A 18 -4.51 -15.61 7.01
C ASN A 18 -3.99 -14.17 7.02
N PHE A 19 -4.56 -13.30 7.86
CA PHE A 19 -4.08 -11.95 8.09
C PHE A 19 -2.64 -11.93 8.63
N SER A 20 -2.36 -12.70 9.69
CA SER A 20 -1.01 -12.81 10.27
C SER A 20 0.01 -13.35 9.25
N LEU A 21 -0.39 -14.33 8.43
CA LEU A 21 0.45 -14.89 7.37
C LEU A 21 0.75 -13.83 6.30
N ALA A 22 -0.27 -13.13 5.82
CA ALA A 22 -0.15 -12.07 4.82
C ALA A 22 0.74 -10.93 5.32
N LEU A 23 0.51 -10.44 6.54
CA LEU A 23 1.31 -9.39 7.15
C LEU A 23 2.78 -9.79 7.26
N THR A 24 3.05 -11.00 7.77
CA THR A 24 4.43 -11.52 7.86
C THR A 24 5.09 -11.59 6.49
N ARG A 25 4.36 -12.04 5.46
CA ARG A 25 4.85 -12.09 4.09
C ARG A 25 5.19 -10.71 3.58
N ILE A 26 4.25 -9.76 3.60
CA ILE A 26 4.47 -8.40 3.11
C ILE A 26 5.71 -7.79 3.74
N LEU A 27 5.84 -7.85 5.07
CA LEU A 27 7.01 -7.28 5.73
C LEU A 27 8.31 -7.97 5.26
N SER A 28 8.28 -9.30 5.07
CA SER A 28 9.46 -10.09 4.67
C SER A 28 9.89 -9.86 3.22
N TYR A 29 8.99 -9.36 2.37
CA TYR A 29 9.24 -9.01 0.97
C TYR A 29 10.03 -7.70 0.80
N GLN A 30 10.34 -6.99 1.89
CA GLN A 30 11.22 -5.83 1.81
C GLN A 30 12.58 -6.21 1.20
N ASN A 31 12.93 -5.54 0.10
CA ASN A 31 14.23 -5.69 -0.56
C ASN A 31 15.38 -5.25 0.36
N ARG A 32 16.59 -5.66 0.00
CA ARG A 32 17.81 -5.28 0.75
C ARG A 32 18.08 -3.78 0.77
N ASN A 33 17.53 -3.00 -0.14
CA ASN A 33 17.66 -1.53 -0.17
C ASN A 33 16.56 -0.81 0.62
N GLY A 34 15.51 -1.52 1.08
CA GLY A 34 14.38 -0.93 1.79
C GLY A 34 13.09 -0.85 1.00
N SER A 35 13.14 -1.06 -0.32
CA SER A 35 11.97 -0.94 -1.21
C SER A 35 11.12 -2.22 -1.24
N TRP A 36 9.91 -2.10 -1.76
CA TRP A 36 9.06 -3.21 -2.22
C TRP A 36 8.98 -3.21 -3.73
N GLY A 37 8.71 -4.37 -4.34
CA GLY A 37 8.61 -4.50 -5.80
C GLY A 37 9.92 -4.91 -6.47
N LEU A 38 9.80 -5.70 -7.52
CA LEU A 38 10.96 -6.20 -8.28
C LEU A 38 11.40 -5.21 -9.35
N ARG A 39 10.42 -4.64 -10.07
CA ARG A 39 10.62 -3.71 -11.19
C ARG A 39 10.79 -2.28 -10.70
N SER A 40 11.65 -1.52 -11.36
CA SER A 40 11.96 -0.13 -11.01
C SER A 40 10.71 0.75 -10.93
N GLU A 41 9.84 0.62 -11.91
CA GLU A 41 8.63 1.42 -12.10
C GLU A 41 7.56 1.17 -11.02
N ASP A 42 7.53 -0.02 -10.42
CA ASP A 42 6.55 -0.37 -9.39
C ASP A 42 7.04 -0.02 -7.97
N ARG A 43 8.34 0.18 -7.81
CA ARG A 43 8.97 0.24 -6.47
C ARG A 43 8.48 1.40 -5.65
N VAL A 44 8.29 2.56 -6.27
CA VAL A 44 7.86 3.76 -5.55
C VAL A 44 6.45 3.56 -5.00
N THR A 45 5.49 3.15 -5.83
CA THR A 45 4.10 2.89 -5.42
C THR A 45 4.02 1.82 -4.33
N LEU A 46 4.67 0.67 -4.53
CA LEU A 46 4.62 -0.45 -3.60
C LEU A 46 5.29 -0.12 -2.27
N THR A 47 6.43 0.56 -2.30
CA THR A 47 7.13 0.99 -1.07
C THR A 47 6.27 2.00 -0.32
N SER A 48 5.62 2.91 -1.03
CA SER A 48 4.73 3.92 -0.46
C SER A 48 3.54 3.27 0.27
N GLN A 49 2.83 2.34 -0.39
CA GLN A 49 1.73 1.61 0.25
C GLN A 49 2.21 0.74 1.42
N ALA A 50 3.38 0.09 1.30
CA ALA A 50 3.95 -0.71 2.39
C ALA A 50 4.29 0.15 3.61
N ILE A 51 4.82 1.35 3.42
CA ILE A 51 5.09 2.29 4.51
C ILE A 51 3.79 2.76 5.16
N GLN A 52 2.75 3.07 4.38
CA GLN A 52 1.43 3.44 4.92
C GLN A 52 0.83 2.30 5.76
N LEU A 53 0.98 1.03 5.33
CA LEU A 53 0.60 -0.14 6.13
C LEU A 53 1.42 -0.25 7.42
N MET A 54 2.75 -0.16 7.34
CA MET A 54 3.63 -0.21 8.52
C MET A 54 3.32 0.92 9.51
N TYR A 55 3.01 2.10 8.98
CA TYR A 55 2.57 3.24 9.75
C TYR A 55 1.24 2.98 10.46
N ALA A 56 0.23 2.44 9.76
CA ALA A 56 -1.05 2.06 10.37
C ALA A 56 -0.88 0.98 11.46
N LEU A 57 0.16 0.15 11.36
CA LEU A 57 0.59 -0.82 12.40
C LEU A 57 1.36 -0.16 13.57
N ASN A 58 1.45 1.17 13.62
CA ASN A 58 2.19 1.95 14.60
C ASN A 58 3.72 1.69 14.59
N TYR A 59 4.31 1.37 13.43
CA TYR A 59 5.76 1.39 13.30
C TYR A 59 6.26 2.84 13.16
N ASN A 60 7.46 3.11 13.69
CA ASN A 60 8.07 4.45 13.69
C ASN A 60 9.57 4.39 13.33
N HIS A 61 10.27 5.52 13.48
CA HIS A 61 11.69 5.67 13.14
C HIS A 61 12.65 4.73 13.91
N THR A 62 12.21 4.10 15.01
CA THR A 62 13.02 3.10 15.73
C THR A 62 12.99 1.74 15.04
N ASN A 63 11.95 1.45 14.23
CA ASN A 63 11.86 0.18 13.50
C ASN A 63 12.85 0.17 12.32
N PRO A 64 13.82 -0.76 12.27
CA PRO A 64 14.85 -0.74 11.22
C PRO A 64 14.30 -0.94 9.80
N ALA A 65 13.22 -1.70 9.64
CA ALA A 65 12.59 -1.90 8.33
C ALA A 65 11.87 -0.62 7.88
N PHE A 66 11.14 0.02 8.78
CA PHE A 66 10.44 1.27 8.51
C PHE A 66 11.43 2.37 8.12
N LYS A 67 12.43 2.63 8.97
CA LYS A 67 13.50 3.63 8.74
C LYS A 67 14.23 3.42 7.42
N LYS A 68 14.42 2.17 7.02
CA LYS A 68 15.08 1.85 5.75
C LYS A 68 14.19 2.13 4.54
N ALA A 69 12.90 1.86 4.67
CA ALA A 69 11.92 2.14 3.62
C ALA A 69 11.74 3.65 3.41
N THR A 70 11.65 4.43 4.51
CA THR A 70 11.51 5.89 4.43
C THR A 70 12.72 6.53 3.76
N ARG A 71 13.95 6.14 4.17
CA ARG A 71 15.19 6.58 3.51
C ARG A 71 15.23 6.20 2.03
N TRP A 72 14.79 4.99 1.70
CA TRP A 72 14.76 4.58 0.29
C TRP A 72 13.81 5.47 -0.53
N LEU A 73 12.60 5.77 -0.02
CA LEU A 73 11.71 6.74 -0.67
C LEU A 73 12.36 8.13 -0.75
N GLU A 74 13.08 8.54 0.30
CA GLU A 74 13.76 9.84 0.32
C GLU A 74 14.72 10.02 -0.86
N ASP A 75 15.49 8.97 -1.14
CA ASP A 75 16.52 8.94 -2.17
C ASP A 75 15.95 8.72 -3.61
N HIS A 76 14.74 8.16 -3.74
CA HIS A 76 14.24 7.66 -5.03
C HIS A 76 12.96 8.34 -5.53
N VAL A 77 12.22 9.02 -4.67
CA VAL A 77 11.06 9.84 -5.07
C VAL A 77 11.56 11.23 -5.40
N GLN A 78 11.61 11.55 -6.69
CA GLN A 78 11.97 12.89 -7.15
C GLN A 78 10.92 13.92 -6.74
N LYS A 79 11.32 15.19 -6.61
CA LYS A 79 10.36 16.28 -6.36
C LYS A 79 9.33 16.30 -7.50
N GLY A 80 8.04 16.24 -7.18
CA GLY A 80 6.92 16.22 -8.13
C GLY A 80 6.39 14.82 -8.48
N ASP A 81 6.99 13.75 -7.98
CA ASP A 81 6.56 12.38 -8.30
C ASP A 81 5.20 12.04 -7.63
N PRO A 82 4.25 11.41 -8.36
CA PRO A 82 2.98 10.81 -7.90
C PRO A 82 2.84 10.34 -6.45
N HIS A 83 3.91 9.81 -5.86
CA HIS A 83 3.90 9.15 -4.56
C HIS A 83 4.52 9.97 -3.42
N TRP A 84 4.80 11.24 -3.66
CA TRP A 84 5.28 12.15 -2.61
C TRP A 84 4.32 12.28 -1.43
N LEU A 85 3.01 12.10 -1.63
CA LEU A 85 2.00 11.99 -0.58
C LEU A 85 2.47 11.17 0.63
N THR A 86 3.06 10.01 0.37
CA THR A 86 3.47 9.11 1.45
C THR A 86 4.60 9.72 2.29
N ARG A 87 5.44 10.60 1.74
CA ARG A 87 6.43 11.35 2.52
C ARG A 87 5.76 12.37 3.44
N LEU A 88 4.70 13.04 3.00
CA LEU A 88 3.90 13.96 3.83
C LEU A 88 3.21 13.22 4.98
N GLU A 89 2.48 12.14 4.68
CA GLU A 89 1.79 11.31 5.68
C GLU A 89 2.76 10.70 6.70
N VAL A 90 3.96 10.31 6.25
CA VAL A 90 5.00 9.75 7.13
C VAL A 90 5.68 10.84 7.95
N GLY A 91 6.05 11.96 7.33
CA GLY A 91 6.70 13.11 7.99
C GLY A 91 5.89 13.67 9.14
N LEU A 92 4.57 13.79 8.95
CA LEU A 92 3.58 14.10 9.98
C LEU A 92 3.75 13.25 11.25
N LYS A 93 3.98 11.95 11.08
CA LYS A 93 3.84 10.98 12.16
C LYS A 93 5.15 10.58 12.82
N ILE A 94 6.27 10.76 12.14
CA ILE A 94 7.59 10.65 12.76
C ILE A 94 8.12 11.98 13.32
N GLY A 95 7.34 13.06 13.20
CA GLY A 95 7.75 14.39 13.67
C GLY A 95 8.86 15.02 12.84
N GLU A 96 9.00 14.60 11.57
CA GLU A 96 10.03 15.09 10.65
C GLU A 96 9.41 15.72 9.39
N PHE A 97 8.21 16.29 9.52
CA PHE A 97 7.50 16.92 8.41
C PHE A 97 8.36 17.95 7.69
N ASP A 98 9.03 18.85 8.41
CA ASP A 98 9.90 19.87 7.81
C ASP A 98 11.09 19.29 7.01
N LYS A 99 11.49 18.03 7.29
CA LYS A 99 12.53 17.34 6.51
C LYS A 99 11.97 16.63 5.27
N LEU A 100 10.75 16.12 5.38
CA LEU A 100 10.10 15.31 4.35
C LEU A 100 9.14 16.12 3.46
N ALA A 101 8.91 17.40 3.77
CA ALA A 101 8.00 18.31 3.11
C ALA A 101 8.48 19.77 3.28
N ASP A 102 9.64 20.10 2.70
CA ASP A 102 10.18 21.45 2.75
C ASP A 102 9.25 22.48 2.05
N ASP A 103 9.26 23.73 2.52
CA ASP A 103 8.39 24.79 1.97
C ASP A 103 8.62 24.98 0.46
N LYS A 104 9.88 24.86 0.00
CA LYS A 104 10.25 24.93 -1.43
C LYS A 104 9.54 23.87 -2.27
N TYR A 105 9.36 22.67 -1.73
CA TYR A 105 8.62 21.60 -2.40
C TYR A 105 7.13 21.94 -2.44
N LEU A 106 6.56 22.36 -1.31
CA LEU A 106 5.15 22.70 -1.24
C LEU A 106 4.82 23.83 -2.21
N ASP A 107 5.68 24.84 -2.33
CA ASP A 107 5.58 25.89 -3.35
C ASP A 107 5.55 25.32 -4.76
N GLY A 108 6.49 24.43 -5.11
CA GLY A 108 6.51 23.79 -6.43
C GLY A 108 5.26 22.95 -6.72
N PHE A 109 4.78 22.18 -5.73
CA PHE A 109 3.52 21.45 -5.84
C PHE A 109 2.34 22.38 -6.07
N PHE A 110 2.27 23.51 -5.34
CA PHE A 110 1.20 24.47 -5.51
C PHE A 110 1.30 25.24 -6.83
N ASP A 111 2.50 25.48 -7.37
CA ASP A 111 2.68 26.08 -8.69
C ASP A 111 2.15 25.17 -9.79
N GLU A 112 2.48 23.88 -9.73
CA GLU A 112 1.94 22.87 -10.65
C GLU A 112 0.43 22.73 -10.50
N LEU A 113 -0.09 22.73 -9.27
CA LEU A 113 -1.52 22.66 -9.00
C LEU A 113 -2.25 23.90 -9.52
N ASP A 114 -1.76 25.10 -9.24
CA ASP A 114 -2.35 26.34 -9.74
C ASP A 114 -2.38 26.37 -11.26
N HIS A 115 -1.29 25.94 -11.90
CA HIS A 115 -1.27 25.83 -13.35
C HIS A 115 -2.31 24.82 -13.84
N ASP A 116 -2.36 23.60 -13.29
CA ASP A 116 -3.32 22.58 -13.71
C ASP A 116 -4.77 23.07 -13.52
N LEU A 117 -5.05 23.82 -12.45
CA LEU A 117 -6.36 24.41 -12.15
C LEU A 117 -6.73 25.55 -13.13
N ASN A 118 -5.77 26.39 -13.51
CA ASN A 118 -5.99 27.53 -14.40
C ASN A 118 -6.02 27.12 -15.89
N TYR A 119 -5.34 26.03 -16.27
CA TYR A 119 -5.19 25.56 -17.65
C TYR A 119 -5.63 24.10 -17.81
N PRO A 120 -6.92 23.77 -17.58
CA PRO A 120 -7.40 22.38 -17.51
C PRO A 120 -7.39 21.64 -18.85
N ASN A 121 -7.21 22.34 -19.97
CA ASN A 121 -7.15 21.74 -21.31
C ASN A 121 -5.73 21.28 -21.69
N GLU A 122 -4.72 21.68 -20.92
CA GLU A 122 -3.36 21.21 -21.11
C GLU A 122 -3.17 19.82 -20.46
N LYS A 123 -2.12 19.12 -20.87
CA LYS A 123 -1.77 17.85 -20.25
C LYS A 123 -1.47 18.09 -18.77
N SER A 124 -2.35 17.59 -17.90
CA SER A 124 -2.20 17.71 -16.45
C SER A 124 -0.83 17.22 -16.00
N ARG A 125 -0.17 18.00 -15.15
CA ARG A 125 1.10 17.61 -14.52
C ARG A 125 0.86 16.70 -13.32
N LEU A 126 -0.27 16.88 -12.64
CA LEU A 126 -0.66 16.12 -11.46
C LEU A 126 -1.91 15.28 -11.72
N ASP A 127 -1.94 14.05 -11.22
CA ASP A 127 -3.20 13.31 -11.14
C ASP A 127 -4.08 13.97 -10.06
N PHE A 128 -5.22 14.50 -10.50
CA PHE A 128 -6.10 15.25 -9.61
C PHE A 128 -6.65 14.41 -8.47
N PHE A 129 -7.11 13.19 -8.75
CA PHE A 129 -7.70 12.36 -7.71
C PHE A 129 -6.64 11.72 -6.86
N TRP A 130 -5.50 11.34 -7.43
CA TRP A 130 -4.58 10.44 -6.74
C TRP A 130 -3.31 11.08 -6.22
N HIS A 131 -2.94 12.27 -6.73
CA HIS A 131 -1.83 13.04 -6.19
C HIS A 131 -2.34 14.24 -5.43
N VAL A 132 -3.25 15.03 -6.02
CA VAL A 132 -3.69 16.31 -5.44
C VAL A 132 -4.52 16.11 -4.18
N LEU A 133 -5.68 15.42 -4.26
CA LEU A 133 -6.56 15.30 -3.09
C LEU A 133 -5.89 14.63 -1.88
N PRO A 134 -5.18 13.50 -2.04
CA PRO A 134 -4.48 12.91 -0.91
C PRO A 134 -3.42 13.84 -0.34
N THR A 135 -2.67 14.55 -1.19
CA THR A 135 -1.61 15.48 -0.73
C THR A 135 -2.20 16.59 0.12
N LEU A 136 -3.35 17.14 -0.28
CA LEU A 136 -4.05 18.17 0.49
C LEU A 136 -4.62 17.60 1.80
N ILE A 137 -5.16 16.37 1.80
CA ILE A 137 -5.60 15.69 3.04
C ILE A 137 -4.42 15.54 4.00
N ALA A 138 -3.26 15.08 3.52
CA ALA A 138 -2.06 14.90 4.33
C ALA A 138 -1.46 16.25 4.79
N LEU A 139 -1.55 17.30 3.99
CA LEU A 139 -1.03 18.62 4.34
C LEU A 139 -1.90 19.35 5.36
N TYR A 140 -3.19 19.04 5.44
CA TYR A 140 -4.18 19.75 6.25
C TYR A 140 -3.72 20.09 7.68
N PRO A 141 -3.11 19.17 8.46
CA PRO A 141 -2.66 19.48 9.83
C PRO A 141 -1.54 20.53 9.92
N TYR A 142 -0.81 20.79 8.82
CA TYR A 142 0.29 21.76 8.75
C TYR A 142 -0.04 23.02 7.97
N GLU A 143 -1.25 23.10 7.43
CA GLU A 143 -1.60 24.12 6.46
C GLU A 143 -1.46 25.54 7.02
N GLU A 144 -1.92 25.77 8.24
CA GLU A 144 -1.77 27.08 8.90
C GLU A 144 -0.30 27.47 9.08
N GLN A 145 0.56 26.51 9.42
CA GLN A 145 1.97 26.75 9.61
C GLN A 145 2.63 27.10 8.28
N TYR A 146 2.31 26.36 7.22
CA TYR A 146 2.76 26.65 5.87
C TYR A 146 2.33 28.06 5.43
N ILE A 147 1.04 28.41 5.56
CA ILE A 147 0.50 29.73 5.19
C ILE A 147 1.24 30.86 5.92
N ARG A 148 1.51 30.70 7.22
CA ARG A 148 2.23 31.71 8.02
C ARG A 148 3.68 31.90 7.56
N ARG A 149 4.35 30.83 7.11
CA ARG A 149 5.76 30.88 6.68
C ARG A 149 5.92 31.37 5.25
N SER A 150 5.12 30.86 4.32
CA SER A 150 5.23 31.14 2.88
C SER A 150 4.42 32.38 2.45
N GLY A 151 3.39 32.75 3.22
CA GLY A 151 2.40 33.75 2.81
C GLY A 151 1.44 33.25 1.71
N ARG A 152 1.52 31.97 1.32
CA ARG A 152 0.70 31.39 0.26
C ARG A 152 -0.48 30.61 0.83
N SER A 153 -1.68 30.95 0.38
CA SER A 153 -2.91 30.20 0.69
C SER A 153 -2.99 28.89 -0.10
N VAL A 154 -3.56 27.85 0.50
CA VAL A 154 -3.92 26.61 -0.21
C VAL A 154 -5.16 26.84 -1.07
N PRO A 155 -5.16 26.46 -2.36
CA PRO A 155 -6.22 26.82 -3.31
C PRO A 155 -7.47 25.92 -3.18
N HIS A 156 -7.98 25.68 -1.97
CA HIS A 156 -9.11 24.78 -1.72
C HIS A 156 -10.34 25.12 -2.55
N ASP A 157 -10.71 26.41 -2.68
CA ASP A 157 -11.88 26.82 -3.47
C ASP A 157 -11.76 26.40 -4.94
N LYS A 158 -10.59 26.62 -5.57
CA LYS A 158 -10.35 26.19 -6.94
C LYS A 158 -10.38 24.66 -7.09
N VAL A 159 -9.85 23.94 -6.10
CA VAL A 159 -9.89 22.47 -6.06
C VAL A 159 -11.35 21.99 -5.99
N ILE A 160 -12.18 22.61 -5.15
CA ILE A 160 -13.60 22.26 -5.03
C ILE A 160 -14.35 22.58 -6.33
N GLU A 161 -14.10 23.73 -6.96
CA GLU A 161 -14.69 24.06 -8.26
C GLU A 161 -14.28 23.06 -9.35
N ARG A 162 -13.06 22.52 -9.30
CA ARG A 162 -12.66 21.42 -10.19
C ARG A 162 -13.36 20.11 -9.87
N ILE A 163 -13.50 19.76 -8.59
CA ILE A 163 -14.26 18.58 -8.14
C ILE A 163 -15.71 18.64 -8.65
N LYS A 164 -16.35 19.82 -8.57
CA LYS A 164 -17.74 20.05 -9.02
C LYS A 164 -17.98 19.70 -10.49
N LYS A 165 -16.98 19.88 -11.35
CA LYS A 165 -17.07 19.50 -12.78
C LYS A 165 -17.24 18.00 -13.00
N TYR A 166 -16.97 17.20 -11.98
CA TYR A 166 -17.10 15.75 -12.01
C TYR A 166 -18.29 15.24 -11.16
N TRP A 167 -19.11 16.14 -10.61
CA TRP A 167 -20.27 15.76 -9.81
C TRP A 167 -21.39 15.20 -10.67
N GLU A 168 -21.96 14.11 -10.18
CA GLU A 168 -23.18 13.53 -10.68
C GLU A 168 -24.17 13.46 -9.52
N CYS A 169 -25.21 14.29 -9.57
CA CYS A 169 -26.24 14.34 -8.54
C CYS A 169 -27.37 13.37 -8.91
N PHE A 170 -27.74 12.49 -7.98
CA PHE A 170 -28.84 11.55 -8.11
C PHE A 170 -29.95 11.95 -7.12
N GLY A 171 -30.82 12.85 -7.57
CA GLY A 171 -31.77 13.53 -6.69
C GLY A 171 -31.07 14.48 -5.70
N GLU A 172 -31.74 14.80 -4.58
CA GLU A 172 -31.24 15.79 -3.61
C GLU A 172 -30.24 15.21 -2.60
N ASN A 173 -30.13 13.88 -2.49
CA ASN A 173 -29.50 13.21 -1.35
C ASN A 173 -28.25 12.40 -1.68
N TYR A 174 -27.88 12.29 -2.97
CA TYR A 174 -26.81 11.42 -3.42
C TYR A 174 -25.93 12.14 -4.45
N ILE A 175 -24.63 12.14 -4.20
CA ILE A 175 -23.64 12.73 -5.11
C ILE A 175 -22.55 11.69 -5.39
N ALA A 176 -22.27 11.43 -6.65
CA ALA A 176 -21.12 10.64 -7.07
C ALA A 176 -20.10 11.53 -7.79
N VAL A 177 -18.87 11.03 -7.88
CA VAL A 177 -17.80 11.63 -8.66
C VAL A 177 -17.40 10.66 -9.76
N LYS A 178 -17.64 11.04 -11.02
CA LYS A 178 -17.42 10.19 -12.21
C LYS A 178 -18.08 8.80 -12.14
N ASN A 179 -19.13 8.65 -11.31
CA ASN A 179 -19.73 7.37 -10.97
C ASN A 179 -18.70 6.30 -10.50
N GLN A 180 -17.60 6.72 -9.84
CA GLN A 180 -16.55 5.84 -9.33
C GLN A 180 -16.50 5.87 -7.80
N ALA A 181 -16.53 4.70 -7.18
CA ALA A 181 -16.63 4.58 -5.73
C ALA A 181 -15.40 5.12 -5.01
N ASN A 182 -14.22 4.75 -5.46
CA ASN A 182 -12.96 5.23 -4.89
C ASN A 182 -12.71 6.73 -5.11
N HIS A 183 -13.12 7.32 -6.24
CA HIS A 183 -13.08 8.79 -6.42
C HIS A 183 -14.05 9.50 -5.49
N THR A 184 -15.27 8.97 -5.37
CA THR A 184 -16.31 9.55 -4.51
C THR A 184 -15.91 9.48 -3.03
N GLY A 185 -15.36 8.34 -2.58
CA GLY A 185 -14.80 8.17 -1.22
C GLY A 185 -13.72 9.19 -0.91
N LEU A 186 -12.73 9.31 -1.80
CA LEU A 186 -11.62 10.21 -1.60
C LEU A 186 -12.02 11.69 -1.58
N VAL A 187 -12.96 12.09 -2.45
CA VAL A 187 -13.52 13.45 -2.42
C VAL A 187 -14.31 13.68 -1.15
N ALA A 188 -15.12 12.71 -0.70
CA ALA A 188 -15.86 12.83 0.55
C ALA A 188 -14.91 13.01 1.74
N LEU A 189 -13.81 12.24 1.79
CA LEU A 189 -12.77 12.36 2.81
C LEU A 189 -12.06 13.73 2.76
N TYR A 190 -11.74 14.23 1.56
CA TYR A 190 -11.14 15.55 1.41
C TYR A 190 -12.06 16.66 1.93
N LEU A 191 -13.33 16.65 1.50
CA LEU A 191 -14.32 17.63 1.94
C LEU A 191 -14.56 17.55 3.46
N SER A 192 -14.70 16.35 4.03
CA SER A 192 -14.85 16.19 5.47
C SER A 192 -13.63 16.68 6.25
N THR A 193 -12.43 16.53 5.71
CA THR A 193 -11.17 17.01 6.31
C THR A 193 -11.17 18.54 6.42
N ILE A 194 -11.49 19.24 5.33
CA ILE A 194 -11.44 20.71 5.30
C ILE A 194 -12.65 21.37 5.98
N CYS A 195 -13.78 20.66 6.16
CA CYS A 195 -14.99 21.16 6.84
C CYS A 195 -14.77 21.55 8.32
N ASN A 196 -13.63 21.19 8.90
CA ASN A 196 -13.22 21.67 10.22
C ASN A 196 -12.92 23.19 10.23
N LYS A 197 -12.64 23.81 9.08
CA LYS A 197 -12.53 25.26 8.93
C LYS A 197 -13.91 25.89 8.66
N GLU A 198 -14.18 27.03 9.28
CA GLU A 198 -15.48 27.72 9.22
C GLU A 198 -15.97 27.95 7.79
N GLU A 199 -15.08 28.45 6.92
CA GLU A 199 -15.37 28.77 5.51
C GLU A 199 -15.81 27.56 4.65
N TYR A 200 -15.46 26.34 5.07
CA TYR A 200 -15.77 25.10 4.35
C TYR A 200 -16.89 24.28 4.98
N LYS A 201 -17.46 24.69 6.13
CA LYS A 201 -18.59 23.98 6.78
C LYS A 201 -19.81 23.82 5.86
N LYS A 202 -19.99 24.71 4.88
CA LYS A 202 -21.04 24.63 3.86
C LYS A 202 -21.02 23.35 3.02
N TYR A 203 -19.89 22.62 2.99
CA TYR A 203 -19.75 21.36 2.25
C TYR A 203 -20.09 20.12 3.09
N LYS A 204 -20.58 20.29 4.32
CA LYS A 204 -20.93 19.18 5.21
C LYS A 204 -21.97 18.25 4.58
N ASP A 205 -23.07 18.82 4.09
CA ASP A 205 -24.13 18.03 3.48
C ASP A 205 -23.68 17.39 2.16
N THR A 206 -22.73 18.02 1.45
CA THR A 206 -22.14 17.49 0.23
C THR A 206 -21.38 16.18 0.49
N TYR A 207 -20.45 16.16 1.46
CA TYR A 207 -19.70 14.93 1.71
C TYR A 207 -20.59 13.85 2.33
N ILE A 208 -21.62 14.21 3.11
CA ILE A 208 -22.63 13.27 3.61
C ILE A 208 -23.45 12.68 2.46
N ALA A 209 -23.82 13.45 1.45
CA ALA A 209 -24.51 12.94 0.26
C ALA A 209 -23.62 11.97 -0.54
N MET A 210 -22.31 12.22 -0.57
CA MET A 210 -21.33 11.29 -1.19
C MET A 210 -21.20 9.99 -0.42
N THR A 211 -21.12 10.02 0.92
CA THR A 211 -21.07 8.80 1.73
C THR A 211 -22.37 8.01 1.66
N LYS A 212 -23.52 8.68 1.62
CA LYS A 212 -24.82 8.04 1.35
C LYS A 212 -24.81 7.33 -0.01
N TRP A 213 -24.28 7.96 -1.05
CA TRP A 213 -24.19 7.34 -2.37
C TRP A 213 -23.26 6.12 -2.35
N LEU A 214 -22.12 6.17 -1.66
CA LEU A 214 -21.23 5.02 -1.50
C LEU A 214 -21.92 3.85 -0.83
N ILE A 215 -22.62 4.10 0.29
CA ILE A 215 -23.37 3.05 0.99
C ILE A 215 -24.43 2.48 0.05
N SER A 216 -25.20 3.32 -0.64
CA SER A 216 -26.29 2.85 -1.52
C SER A 216 -25.84 2.16 -2.81
N SER A 217 -24.65 2.50 -3.34
CA SER A 217 -24.11 1.95 -4.59
C SER A 217 -23.31 0.65 -4.40
N ARG A 218 -23.18 0.17 -3.16
CA ARG A 218 -22.48 -1.08 -2.86
C ARG A 218 -23.16 -2.27 -3.53
N VAL A 219 -22.36 -3.24 -3.95
CA VAL A 219 -22.85 -4.58 -4.27
C VAL A 219 -22.84 -5.37 -2.97
N GLU A 220 -23.99 -5.94 -2.61
CA GLU A 220 -24.14 -6.75 -1.40
C GLU A 220 -24.79 -8.08 -1.75
N ASN A 221 -24.19 -9.16 -1.27
CA ASN A 221 -24.80 -10.48 -1.19
C ASN A 221 -24.81 -10.97 0.27
N GLU A 222 -25.15 -12.23 0.49
CA GLU A 222 -25.30 -12.78 1.85
C GLU A 222 -24.03 -12.57 2.68
N ASP A 223 -22.86 -12.80 2.10
CA ASP A 223 -21.59 -12.89 2.82
C ASP A 223 -20.67 -11.67 2.64
N VAL A 224 -20.78 -10.94 1.53
CA VAL A 224 -19.82 -9.89 1.18
C VAL A 224 -20.47 -8.59 0.72
N VAL A 225 -19.76 -7.49 1.01
CA VAL A 225 -20.05 -6.14 0.51
C VAL A 225 -18.83 -5.63 -0.22
N HIS A 226 -19.02 -5.10 -1.43
CA HIS A 226 -17.92 -4.55 -2.20
C HIS A 226 -18.35 -3.47 -3.20
N TRP A 227 -17.38 -2.79 -3.79
CA TRP A 227 -17.59 -1.83 -4.86
C TRP A 227 -16.87 -2.28 -6.13
N GLN A 228 -17.60 -2.25 -7.25
CA GLN A 228 -17.05 -2.45 -8.60
C GLN A 228 -16.23 -3.76 -8.74
N HIS A 229 -16.53 -4.79 -7.96
CA HIS A 229 -15.82 -6.08 -7.90
C HIS A 229 -14.28 -6.00 -7.74
N GLY A 230 -13.75 -4.86 -7.25
CA GLY A 230 -12.33 -4.66 -7.03
C GLY A 230 -12.02 -4.62 -5.54
N ARG A 231 -11.12 -5.48 -5.06
CA ARG A 231 -10.71 -5.52 -3.64
C ARG A 231 -9.91 -4.29 -3.25
N GLY A 232 -9.02 -3.82 -4.13
CA GLY A 232 -8.28 -2.57 -3.94
C GLY A 232 -9.21 -1.36 -3.88
N ILE A 233 -10.19 -1.27 -4.80
CA ILE A 233 -11.22 -0.22 -4.78
C ILE A 233 -11.99 -0.27 -3.46
N THR A 234 -12.47 -1.46 -3.09
CA THR A 234 -13.25 -1.68 -1.86
C THR A 234 -12.44 -1.31 -0.61
N ALA A 235 -11.15 -1.64 -0.58
CA ALA A 235 -10.25 -1.29 0.52
C ALA A 235 -10.05 0.23 0.65
N TYR A 236 -9.90 0.98 -0.45
CA TYR A 236 -9.86 2.45 -0.39
C TYR A 236 -11.18 3.05 0.10
N VAL A 237 -12.31 2.60 -0.46
CA VAL A 237 -13.64 3.06 -0.03
C VAL A 237 -13.85 2.81 1.46
N LEU A 238 -13.41 1.66 1.98
CA LEU A 238 -13.48 1.36 3.41
C LEU A 238 -12.66 2.36 4.24
N ILE A 239 -11.41 2.62 3.86
CA ILE A 239 -10.54 3.59 4.54
C ILE A 239 -11.19 4.99 4.55
N ASP A 240 -11.73 5.42 3.42
CA ASP A 240 -12.34 6.74 3.28
C ASP A 240 -13.62 6.85 4.13
N LEU A 241 -14.48 5.82 4.13
CA LEU A 241 -15.72 5.79 4.91
C LEU A 241 -15.44 5.84 6.42
N ILE A 242 -14.50 5.04 6.94
CA ILE A 242 -14.21 5.01 8.38
C ILE A 242 -13.51 6.30 8.85
N LYS A 243 -12.79 7.00 7.97
CA LYS A 243 -12.17 8.29 8.31
C LYS A 243 -13.16 9.45 8.21
N CYS A 244 -14.07 9.41 7.25
CA CYS A 244 -15.10 10.43 7.04
C CYS A 244 -16.20 10.35 8.11
N LEU A 245 -16.65 9.15 8.43
CA LEU A 245 -17.77 8.89 9.34
C LEU A 245 -17.48 7.72 10.30
N PRO A 246 -16.50 7.86 11.22
CA PRO A 246 -16.05 6.76 12.08
C PRO A 246 -17.15 6.16 12.96
N ASN A 247 -18.17 6.93 13.33
CA ASN A 247 -19.24 6.49 14.23
C ASN A 247 -20.59 6.25 13.52
N ASP A 248 -20.65 6.30 12.19
CA ASP A 248 -21.91 6.08 11.47
C ASP A 248 -22.34 4.62 11.54
N SER A 249 -23.56 4.39 12.04
CA SER A 249 -24.07 3.04 12.31
C SER A 249 -24.20 2.18 11.06
N LYS A 250 -24.53 2.77 9.91
CA LYS A 250 -24.64 2.02 8.65
C LYS A 250 -23.28 1.62 8.13
N VAL A 251 -22.29 2.52 8.23
CA VAL A 251 -20.88 2.19 7.92
C VAL A 251 -20.42 1.03 8.81
N GLN A 252 -20.59 1.16 10.13
CA GLN A 252 -20.16 0.13 11.09
C GLN A 252 -20.80 -1.24 10.85
N GLN A 253 -22.09 -1.28 10.46
CA GLN A 253 -22.79 -2.53 10.13
C GLN A 253 -22.22 -3.23 8.89
N CYS A 254 -21.69 -2.48 7.92
CA CYS A 254 -21.14 -3.06 6.69
C CYS A 254 -19.71 -3.59 6.86
N ILE A 255 -18.96 -3.09 7.85
CA ILE A 255 -17.52 -3.39 8.03
C ILE A 255 -17.22 -4.90 7.99
N PRO A 256 -17.91 -5.79 8.74
CA PRO A 256 -17.58 -7.21 8.73
C PRO A 256 -17.66 -7.84 7.35
N LYS A 257 -18.71 -7.54 6.57
CA LYS A 257 -18.90 -8.06 5.20
C LYS A 257 -17.89 -7.48 4.20
N ILE A 258 -17.46 -6.24 4.41
CA ILE A 258 -16.41 -5.63 3.59
C ILE A 258 -15.07 -6.30 3.89
N ILE A 259 -14.77 -6.54 5.17
CA ILE A 259 -13.55 -7.20 5.64
C ILE A 259 -13.48 -8.63 5.09
N GLU A 260 -14.59 -9.37 5.09
CA GLU A 260 -14.70 -10.69 4.47
C GLU A 260 -14.26 -10.66 3.00
N TYR A 261 -14.73 -9.66 2.24
CA TYR A 261 -14.42 -9.55 0.82
C TYR A 261 -12.94 -9.29 0.51
N ILE A 262 -12.30 -8.42 1.31
CA ILE A 262 -10.92 -7.97 1.09
C ILE A 262 -9.88 -8.83 1.83
N ALA A 263 -10.31 -9.76 2.67
CA ALA A 263 -9.43 -10.59 3.50
C ALA A 263 -8.48 -11.44 2.63
N PRO A 264 -7.24 -11.70 3.11
CA PRO A 264 -6.36 -12.67 2.49
C PRO A 264 -6.92 -14.09 2.55
N GLU A 265 -6.65 -14.89 1.50
CA GLU A 265 -7.00 -16.30 1.43
C GLU A 265 -6.07 -17.16 2.33
N THR A 266 -6.31 -18.47 2.37
CA THR A 266 -5.52 -19.45 3.14
C THR A 266 -4.02 -19.43 2.83
N ASN A 267 -3.66 -19.01 1.63
CA ASN A 267 -2.28 -18.84 1.23
C ASN A 267 -1.67 -17.50 1.71
N GLY A 268 -2.39 -16.64 2.40
CA GLY A 268 -1.95 -15.32 2.87
C GLY A 268 -1.82 -14.27 1.76
N TRP A 269 -2.49 -14.45 0.63
CA TRP A 269 -2.57 -13.47 -0.46
C TRP A 269 -4.01 -13.09 -0.73
N VAL A 270 -4.20 -11.87 -1.21
CA VAL A 270 -5.46 -11.43 -1.79
C VAL A 270 -5.44 -11.73 -3.28
N LYS A 271 -6.58 -12.17 -3.82
CA LYS A 271 -6.74 -12.41 -5.27
C LYS A 271 -6.39 -11.16 -6.09
N LYS A 272 -5.87 -11.39 -7.29
CA LYS A 272 -5.62 -10.36 -8.29
C LYS A 272 -6.93 -9.65 -8.63
N ASP A 273 -6.90 -8.32 -8.74
CA ASP A 273 -8.03 -7.54 -9.22
C ASP A 273 -8.02 -7.44 -10.75
N GLU A 274 -9.15 -7.78 -11.37
CA GLU A 274 -9.40 -7.52 -12.79
C GLU A 274 -9.83 -6.07 -13.01
N ILE A 275 -10.72 -5.58 -12.13
CA ILE A 275 -11.13 -4.17 -12.06
C ILE A 275 -10.20 -3.45 -11.08
N LYS A 276 -9.33 -2.62 -11.63
CA LYS A 276 -8.20 -2.01 -10.93
C LYS A 276 -8.58 -0.66 -10.37
N THR A 277 -7.98 -0.30 -9.22
CA THR A 277 -8.13 1.05 -8.65
C THR A 277 -7.62 2.14 -9.60
N PHE A 278 -6.63 1.81 -10.43
CA PHE A 278 -6.04 2.69 -11.43
C PHE A 278 -5.87 1.94 -12.75
N ASN A 279 -5.84 2.69 -13.85
CA ASN A 279 -5.62 2.10 -15.17
C ASN A 279 -4.14 1.76 -15.44
N THR A 280 -3.46 1.12 -14.48
CA THR A 280 -2.11 0.56 -14.65
C THR A 280 -2.08 -0.88 -14.16
N LYS A 281 -1.24 -1.72 -14.76
CA LYS A 281 -1.18 -3.16 -14.45
C LYS A 281 -0.92 -3.41 -12.96
N LEU A 282 -0.02 -2.64 -12.34
CA LEU A 282 0.37 -2.78 -10.93
C LEU A 282 -0.81 -2.82 -9.97
N HIS A 283 -1.82 -1.97 -10.20
CA HIS A 283 -2.96 -1.78 -9.29
C HIS A 283 -3.96 -2.94 -9.30
N GLY A 284 -3.76 -3.94 -10.17
CA GLY A 284 -4.45 -5.21 -10.08
C GLY A 284 -3.59 -6.33 -9.49
N GLU A 285 -2.27 -6.16 -9.39
CA GLU A 285 -1.35 -7.23 -9.02
C GLU A 285 -1.48 -7.63 -7.55
N VAL A 286 -1.35 -8.94 -7.28
CA VAL A 286 -1.56 -9.58 -5.97
C VAL A 286 -0.85 -8.85 -4.83
N LEU A 287 0.41 -8.46 -5.04
CA LEU A 287 1.20 -7.78 -4.00
C LEU A 287 0.59 -6.41 -3.63
N TYR A 288 0.21 -5.62 -4.63
CA TYR A 288 -0.39 -4.31 -4.41
C TYR A 288 -1.73 -4.44 -3.67
N VAL A 289 -2.63 -5.28 -4.20
CA VAL A 289 -3.97 -5.48 -3.64
C VAL A 289 -3.87 -6.00 -2.20
N THR A 290 -2.96 -6.93 -1.93
CA THR A 290 -2.73 -7.45 -0.57
C THR A 290 -2.28 -6.34 0.39
N ILE A 291 -1.37 -5.45 -0.01
CA ILE A 291 -0.90 -4.35 0.86
C ILE A 291 -2.06 -3.40 1.19
N VAL A 292 -2.85 -3.01 0.19
CA VAL A 292 -3.96 -2.06 0.39
C VAL A 292 -5.09 -2.69 1.22
N SER A 293 -5.45 -3.96 0.97
CA SER A 293 -6.42 -4.69 1.79
C SER A 293 -5.97 -4.78 3.25
N LEU A 294 -4.70 -5.16 3.50
CA LEU A 294 -4.17 -5.22 4.85
C LEU A 294 -4.19 -3.84 5.52
N ARG A 295 -3.88 -2.77 4.79
CA ARG A 295 -3.95 -1.40 5.32
C ARG A 295 -5.37 -1.08 5.77
N ALA A 296 -6.37 -1.35 4.94
CA ALA A 296 -7.77 -1.10 5.27
C ALA A 296 -8.23 -1.89 6.50
N MET A 297 -7.89 -3.18 6.57
CA MET A 297 -8.15 -4.02 7.74
C MET A 297 -7.47 -3.46 9.00
N VAL A 298 -6.21 -3.03 8.91
CA VAL A 298 -5.48 -2.43 10.04
C VAL A 298 -6.12 -1.13 10.51
N GLU A 299 -6.57 -0.26 9.60
CA GLU A 299 -7.23 1.01 9.97
C GLU A 299 -8.57 0.74 10.69
N VAL A 300 -9.33 -0.27 10.28
CA VAL A 300 -10.53 -0.73 11.00
C VAL A 300 -10.16 -1.27 12.39
N LEU A 301 -9.16 -2.16 12.47
CA LEU A 301 -8.72 -2.73 13.75
C LEU A 301 -8.17 -1.66 14.70
N ALA A 302 -7.45 -0.66 14.19
CA ALA A 302 -6.91 0.44 14.98
C ALA A 302 -8.04 1.28 15.60
N THR A 303 -9.13 1.49 14.84
CA THR A 303 -10.26 2.32 15.27
C THR A 303 -11.18 1.56 16.24
N ASN A 304 -11.45 0.28 15.96
CA ASN A 304 -12.52 -0.47 16.63
C ASN A 304 -12.02 -1.63 17.52
N TYR A 305 -10.81 -2.16 17.28
CA TYR A 305 -10.31 -3.41 17.88
C TYR A 305 -8.81 -3.35 18.25
N PRO A 306 -8.36 -2.36 19.04
CA PRO A 306 -6.93 -2.07 19.24
C PRO A 306 -6.13 -3.24 19.87
N GLU A 307 -6.76 -4.03 20.74
CA GLU A 307 -6.09 -5.20 21.35
C GLU A 307 -5.84 -6.32 20.35
N GLN A 308 -6.75 -6.55 19.39
CA GLN A 308 -6.54 -7.54 18.33
C GLN A 308 -5.39 -7.10 17.41
N LEU A 309 -5.33 -5.81 17.08
CA LEU A 309 -4.21 -5.23 16.31
C LEU A 309 -2.87 -5.39 17.05
N ARG A 310 -2.84 -5.13 18.36
CA ARG A 310 -1.63 -5.27 19.18
C ARG A 310 -1.06 -6.68 19.11
N ARG A 311 -1.91 -7.72 19.23
CA ARG A 311 -1.52 -9.13 19.08
C ARG A 311 -0.88 -9.41 17.72
N PHE A 312 -1.52 -8.99 16.62
CA PHE A 312 -0.96 -9.19 15.28
C PHE A 312 0.39 -8.52 15.08
N ARG A 313 0.56 -7.31 15.64
CA ARG A 313 1.83 -6.58 15.59
C ARG A 313 2.95 -7.33 16.31
N GLU A 314 2.66 -7.87 17.49
CA GLU A 314 3.61 -8.66 18.28
C GLU A 314 4.00 -9.96 17.55
N GLU A 315 3.02 -10.69 17.03
CA GLU A 315 3.25 -11.92 16.25
C GLU A 315 4.09 -11.66 15.00
N ALA A 316 3.77 -10.60 14.25
CA ALA A 316 4.51 -10.22 13.06
C ALA A 316 5.97 -9.89 13.42
N THR A 317 6.20 -9.15 14.51
CA THR A 317 7.54 -8.73 14.95
C THR A 317 8.40 -9.91 15.42
N VAL A 318 7.82 -10.88 16.14
CA VAL A 318 8.54 -12.07 16.63
C VAL A 318 8.87 -13.05 15.50
N ARG A 319 7.93 -13.26 14.56
CA ARG A 319 8.13 -14.17 13.42
C ARG A 319 8.99 -13.56 12.31
N PHE A 320 9.11 -12.23 12.29
CA PHE A 320 9.84 -11.48 11.27
C PHE A 320 11.28 -11.96 11.04
N PRO A 321 12.15 -12.15 12.07
CA PRO A 321 13.56 -12.45 11.84
C PRO A 321 13.76 -13.87 11.27
N ILE A 322 13.04 -14.85 11.82
CA ILE A 322 13.14 -16.27 11.44
C ILE A 322 12.60 -16.49 10.02
N LYS A 323 11.40 -15.97 9.73
CA LYS A 323 10.83 -16.09 8.38
C LYS A 323 11.55 -15.22 7.36
N ARG A 324 12.11 -14.05 7.73
CA ARG A 324 12.96 -13.26 6.83
C ARG A 324 14.24 -14.00 6.47
N PHE A 325 14.82 -14.78 7.40
CA PHE A 325 15.96 -15.65 7.12
C PHE A 325 15.58 -16.77 6.14
N LEU A 326 14.52 -17.52 6.43
CA LEU A 326 14.03 -18.59 5.55
C LEU A 326 13.58 -18.07 4.19
N PHE A 327 12.87 -16.94 4.14
CA PHE A 327 12.43 -16.30 2.91
C PHE A 327 13.62 -15.75 2.11
N LYS A 328 14.66 -15.21 2.75
CA LYS A 328 15.90 -14.87 2.03
C LYS A 328 16.50 -16.12 1.38
N ILE A 329 16.48 -17.28 2.06
CA ILE A 329 16.93 -18.55 1.47
C ILE A 329 16.03 -18.95 0.31
N PHE A 330 14.71 -18.96 0.48
CA PHE A 330 13.76 -19.35 -0.58
C PHE A 330 13.71 -18.38 -1.76
N HIS A 331 13.77 -17.07 -1.53
CA HIS A 331 13.78 -16.07 -2.59
C HIS A 331 15.14 -16.04 -3.30
N PHE A 332 16.25 -16.25 -2.59
CA PHE A 332 17.54 -16.54 -3.21
C PHE A 332 17.43 -17.83 -4.05
N TYR A 333 16.81 -18.87 -3.52
CA TYR A 333 16.62 -20.14 -4.24
C TYR A 333 15.74 -20.01 -5.48
N SER A 334 14.67 -19.23 -5.41
CA SER A 334 13.74 -18.96 -6.51
C SER A 334 14.37 -18.07 -7.58
N TYR A 335 15.06 -16.99 -7.17
CA TYR A 335 15.72 -16.06 -8.08
C TYR A 335 16.93 -16.68 -8.78
N TYR A 336 17.73 -17.45 -8.02
CA TYR A 336 18.84 -18.22 -8.56
C TYR A 336 18.42 -19.64 -8.98
N ARG A 337 17.13 -19.97 -9.12
CA ARG A 337 16.68 -21.33 -9.47
C ARG A 337 17.31 -21.85 -10.76
N LYS A 338 17.62 -20.94 -11.70
CA LYS A 338 18.36 -21.24 -12.95
C LYS A 338 19.88 -21.24 -12.79
N ARG A 339 20.42 -20.59 -11.76
CA ARG A 339 21.87 -20.39 -11.52
C ARG A 339 22.45 -21.27 -10.40
N ILE A 340 21.62 -21.78 -9.49
CA ILE A 340 22.00 -22.73 -8.42
C ILE A 340 22.54 -24.02 -9.01
N PRO A 341 21.94 -24.62 -10.06
CA PRO A 341 22.56 -25.76 -10.73
C PRO A 341 23.98 -25.46 -11.22
N ILE A 342 24.22 -24.24 -11.75
CA ILE A 342 25.55 -23.79 -12.21
C ILE A 342 26.52 -23.66 -11.03
N ILE A 343 26.13 -22.95 -9.98
CA ILE A 343 26.98 -22.72 -8.79
C ILE A 343 27.31 -24.03 -8.09
N THR A 344 26.33 -24.91 -7.93
CA THR A 344 26.53 -26.25 -7.34
C THR A 344 27.44 -27.10 -8.22
N SER A 345 27.30 -27.06 -9.55
CA SER A 345 28.16 -27.81 -10.46
C SER A 345 29.60 -27.31 -10.45
N ILE A 346 29.80 -25.98 -10.42
CA ILE A 346 31.13 -25.36 -10.27
C ILE A 346 31.75 -25.76 -8.92
N ALA A 347 30.97 -25.73 -7.82
CA ALA A 347 31.45 -26.15 -6.52
C ALA A 347 31.84 -27.63 -6.48
N ILE A 348 31.09 -28.51 -7.15
CA ILE A 348 31.42 -29.94 -7.31
C ILE A 348 32.73 -30.10 -8.11
N CYS A 349 32.94 -29.34 -9.18
CA CYS A 349 34.21 -29.36 -9.94
C CYS A 349 35.40 -28.89 -9.09
N ILE A 350 35.24 -27.82 -8.30
CA ILE A 350 36.28 -27.31 -7.41
C ILE A 350 36.61 -28.34 -6.33
N LEU A 351 35.59 -28.95 -5.70
CA LEU A 351 35.77 -29.97 -4.69
C LEU A 351 36.45 -31.22 -5.26
N ALA A 352 36.09 -31.63 -6.48
CA ALA A 352 36.75 -32.72 -7.19
C ALA A 352 38.24 -32.43 -7.43
N GLY A 353 38.58 -31.22 -7.88
CA GLY A 353 39.97 -30.78 -8.05
C GLY A 353 40.77 -30.81 -6.75
N ILE A 354 40.18 -30.36 -5.64
CA ILE A 354 40.78 -30.42 -4.30
C ILE A 354 41.03 -31.88 -3.87
N LEU A 355 40.05 -32.77 -4.08
CA LEU A 355 40.18 -34.20 -3.74
C LEU A 355 41.29 -34.88 -4.54
N ILE A 356 41.43 -34.56 -5.83
CA ILE A 356 42.52 -35.07 -6.68
C ILE A 356 43.87 -34.54 -6.15
N ALA A 357 43.97 -33.25 -5.85
CA ALA A 357 45.20 -32.63 -5.32
C ALA A 357 45.62 -33.21 -3.96
N CYS A 358 44.66 -33.65 -3.14
CA CYS A 358 44.92 -34.32 -1.86
C CYS A 358 45.16 -35.84 -1.97
N GLY A 359 45.36 -36.38 -3.19
CA GLY A 359 45.64 -37.81 -3.41
C GLY A 359 44.42 -38.74 -3.29
N LYS A 360 43.21 -38.20 -3.14
CA LYS A 360 41.95 -38.96 -3.15
C LYS A 360 41.41 -39.08 -4.58
N THR A 361 42.22 -39.66 -5.45
CA THR A 361 41.98 -39.74 -6.90
C THR A 361 40.67 -40.43 -7.26
N VAL A 362 40.33 -41.56 -6.62
CA VAL A 362 39.10 -42.31 -6.91
C VAL A 362 37.84 -41.47 -6.69
N SER A 363 37.75 -40.75 -5.57
CA SER A 363 36.61 -39.88 -5.28
C SER A 363 36.58 -38.64 -6.19
N GLY A 364 37.75 -38.04 -6.43
CA GLY A 364 37.87 -36.87 -7.31
C GLY A 364 37.45 -37.16 -8.76
N PHE A 365 37.87 -38.29 -9.32
CA PHE A 365 37.47 -38.73 -10.66
C PHE A 365 36.00 -39.15 -10.76
N LEU A 366 35.32 -39.42 -9.64
CA LEU A 366 33.89 -39.70 -9.63
C LEU A 366 33.05 -38.41 -9.69
N PHE A 367 33.49 -37.35 -9.01
CA PHE A 367 32.76 -36.09 -8.93
C PHE A 367 33.02 -35.15 -10.12
N LEU A 368 34.20 -35.21 -10.74
CA LEU A 368 34.57 -34.34 -11.85
C LEU A 368 33.67 -34.51 -13.10
N PRO A 369 33.35 -35.73 -13.56
CA PRO A 369 32.47 -35.92 -14.72
C PRO A 369 31.03 -35.47 -14.45
N ILE A 370 30.55 -35.63 -13.21
CA ILE A 370 29.21 -35.18 -12.79
C ILE A 370 29.13 -33.66 -12.85
N GLY A 371 30.13 -32.96 -12.27
CA GLY A 371 30.20 -31.50 -12.32
C GLY A 371 30.31 -30.97 -13.75
N ILE A 372 31.18 -31.57 -14.59
CA ILE A 372 31.35 -31.17 -15.99
C ILE A 372 30.09 -31.42 -16.81
N SER A 373 29.45 -32.59 -16.68
CA SER A 373 28.21 -32.92 -17.39
C SER A 373 27.10 -31.94 -17.05
N CYS A 374 26.94 -31.55 -15.78
CA CYS A 374 25.92 -30.59 -15.38
C CYS A 374 26.22 -29.18 -15.91
N VAL A 375 27.49 -28.73 -15.94
CA VAL A 375 27.86 -27.45 -16.54
C VAL A 375 27.59 -27.45 -18.06
N LEU A 376 28.00 -28.52 -18.76
CA LEU A 376 27.80 -28.65 -20.21
C LEU A 376 26.32 -28.68 -20.59
N SER A 377 25.49 -29.46 -19.88
CA SER A 377 24.05 -29.48 -20.14
C SER A 377 23.42 -28.10 -20.00
N ILE A 378 23.86 -27.28 -19.03
CA ILE A 378 23.34 -25.92 -18.85
C ILE A 378 23.83 -24.97 -19.95
N VAL A 379 25.09 -25.11 -20.39
CA VAL A 379 25.65 -24.31 -21.49
C VAL A 379 24.95 -24.64 -22.81
N PHE A 380 24.70 -25.91 -23.11
CA PHE A 380 23.96 -26.31 -24.31
C PHE A 380 22.50 -25.83 -24.28
N ASP A 381 21.85 -25.90 -23.12
CA ASP A 381 20.47 -25.44 -22.95
C ASP A 381 20.33 -23.91 -22.95
N TRP A 382 21.45 -23.19 -22.85
CA TRP A 382 21.57 -21.75 -23.04
C TRP A 382 21.84 -21.40 -24.51
N LEU A 383 22.79 -22.09 -25.16
CA LEU A 383 23.08 -21.94 -26.59
C LEU A 383 21.92 -22.32 -27.51
N ALA A 384 20.99 -23.17 -27.06
CA ALA A 384 19.80 -23.56 -27.83
C ALA A 384 18.64 -22.55 -27.72
N LYS A 385 18.76 -21.50 -26.90
CA LYS A 385 17.71 -20.48 -26.66
C LYS A 385 18.04 -19.11 -27.26
N ASP A 386 19.25 -18.95 -27.80
CA ASP A 386 19.63 -17.89 -28.73
C ASP A 386 19.61 -18.45 -30.15
#